data_AF-A0A7W3HB13-F1
#
_entry.id   AF-A0A7W3HB13-F1
#
_cell.length_a   1.000
_cell.length_b   1.000
_cell.length_c   1.000
_cell.angle_alpha   90.00
_cell.angle_beta   90.00
_cell.angle_gamma   90.00
#
_symmetry.space_group_name_H-M   'P 1'
#
loop_
_entity.id
_entity.type
_entity.pdbx_description
1 polymer ?
#
loop_
_entity_poly.entity_id
_entity_poly.type
_entity_poly.pdbx_seq_one_letter_code
_entity_poly.pdbx_strand_id
1 'polypeptide(L)'
;MSKKLMIRCGLIGVLGGTLYCIRGVYLNKCVRNCWDDRWHVWYVLRPIVSGICGVVAYLFLKAGLIVLDASQNGSGGDYGYMAFAFFAGLNVDKFVGKIEDVGMAIFGIEKSRTARSGDNSDQK
;
A
#
# COMPACT_ATOMS: atom_id res chain seq x y z
N MET A 1 11.92 -6.87 -19.78
CA MET A 1 12.18 -5.84 -18.74
C MET A 1 11.04 -5.74 -17.71
N SER A 2 9.78 -5.65 -18.14
CA SER A 2 8.61 -5.41 -17.26
C SER A 2 8.39 -6.37 -16.08
N LYS A 3 8.62 -7.69 -16.25
CA LYS A 3 8.39 -8.67 -15.17
C LYS A 3 9.32 -8.46 -13.97
N LYS A 4 10.58 -8.07 -14.21
CA LYS A 4 11.56 -7.81 -13.14
C LYS A 4 11.16 -6.58 -12.32
N LEU A 5 10.70 -5.52 -12.97
CA LEU A 5 10.24 -4.31 -12.30
C LEU A 5 9.01 -4.56 -11.43
N MET A 6 8.04 -5.32 -11.94
CA MET A 6 6.85 -5.71 -11.17
C MET A 6 7.21 -6.47 -9.89
N ILE A 7 8.13 -7.44 -9.98
CA ILE A 7 8.61 -8.19 -8.80
C ILE A 7 9.32 -7.24 -7.82
N ARG A 8 10.16 -6.32 -8.31
CA ARG A 8 10.80 -5.31 -7.46
C ARG A 8 9.77 -4.43 -6.75
N CYS A 9 8.75 -3.94 -7.44
CA CYS A 9 7.66 -3.17 -6.82
C CYS A 9 6.92 -3.98 -5.75
N GLY A 10 6.65 -5.26 -5.99
CA GLY A 10 6.09 -6.15 -4.97
C GLY A 10 6.97 -6.25 -3.73
N LEU A 11 8.28 -6.51 -3.91
CA LEU A 11 9.25 -6.57 -2.80
C LEU A 11 9.38 -5.25 -2.05
N ILE A 12 9.37 -4.13 -2.77
CA ILE A 12 9.40 -2.79 -2.17
C ILE A 12 8.10 -2.47 -1.43
N GLY A 13 6.96 -2.96 -1.91
CA GLY A 13 5.70 -2.93 -1.17
C GLY A 13 5.79 -3.72 0.15
N VAL A 14 6.34 -4.95 0.12
CA VAL A 14 6.61 -5.74 1.33
C VAL A 14 7.52 -4.98 2.30
N LEU A 15 8.56 -4.30 1.80
CA LEU A 15 9.47 -3.49 2.61
C LEU A 15 8.72 -2.35 3.33
N GLY A 16 7.84 -1.63 2.62
CA GLY A 16 6.99 -0.59 3.21
C GLY A 16 6.07 -1.13 4.32
N GLY A 17 5.41 -2.26 4.07
CA GLY A 17 4.56 -2.92 5.07
C GLY A 17 5.33 -3.43 6.28
N THR A 18 6.52 -3.97 6.05
CA THR A 18 7.41 -4.45 7.12
C THR A 18 7.88 -3.29 7.99
N LEU A 19 8.27 -2.16 7.39
CA LEU A 19 8.62 -0.95 8.13
C LEU A 19 7.45 -0.45 9.00
N TYR A 20 6.23 -0.46 8.47
CA TYR A 20 5.03 -0.13 9.25
C TYR A 20 4.90 -1.07 10.47
N CYS A 21 5.04 -2.38 10.25
CA CYS A 21 4.90 -3.37 11.31
C CYS A 21 5.98 -3.22 12.39
N ILE A 22 7.25 -3.05 12.00
CA ILE A 22 8.36 -2.80 12.94
C ILE A 22 8.06 -1.55 13.77
N ARG A 23 7.62 -0.46 13.15
CA ARG A 23 7.24 0.76 13.86
C ARG A 23 6.09 0.51 14.84
N GLY A 24 5.09 -0.27 14.44
CA GLY A 24 3.96 -0.65 15.28
C GLY A 24 4.41 -1.45 16.51
N VAL A 25 5.25 -2.47 16.31
CA VAL A 25 5.82 -3.26 17.41
C VAL A 25 6.63 -2.37 18.35
N TYR A 26 7.54 -1.56 17.81
CA TYR A 26 8.36 -0.64 18.61
C TYR A 26 7.49 0.30 19.47
N LEU A 27 6.49 0.96 18.87
CA LEU A 27 5.65 1.90 19.60
C LEU A 27 4.77 1.21 20.65
N ASN A 28 4.11 0.11 20.27
CA ASN A 28 3.12 -0.52 21.14
C ASN A 28 3.77 -1.38 22.23
N LYS A 29 4.86 -2.09 21.91
CA LYS A 29 5.59 -2.92 22.87
C LYS A 29 6.58 -2.13 23.70
N CYS A 30 7.44 -1.32 23.07
CA CYS A 30 8.59 -0.74 23.76
C CYS A 30 8.30 0.64 24.36
N VAL A 31 7.50 1.48 23.69
CA VAL A 31 7.28 2.86 24.14
C VAL A 31 6.03 2.99 25.01
N ARG A 32 4.90 2.42 24.58
CA ARG A 32 3.59 2.59 25.23
C ARG A 32 3.22 1.46 26.20
N ASN A 33 3.91 0.33 26.14
CA ASN A 33 3.65 -0.86 26.93
C ASN A 33 2.17 -1.34 26.88
N CYS A 34 1.54 -1.23 25.71
CA CYS A 34 0.14 -1.59 25.47
C CYS A 34 0.01 -2.71 24.42
N TRP A 35 0.96 -3.65 24.42
CA TRP A 35 1.01 -4.76 23.49
C TRP A 35 -0.08 -5.79 23.76
N ASP A 36 -0.70 -6.30 22.69
CA ASP A 36 -1.72 -7.33 22.74
C ASP A 36 -1.43 -8.39 21.66
N ASP A 37 -1.35 -9.65 22.06
CA ASP A 37 -0.95 -10.77 21.21
C ASP A 37 -1.96 -11.06 20.09
N ARG A 38 -3.20 -10.58 20.20
CA ARG A 38 -4.20 -10.66 19.11
C ARG A 38 -3.74 -9.97 17.83
N TRP A 39 -2.82 -9.01 17.93
CA TRP A 39 -2.27 -8.30 16.77
C TRP A 39 -1.22 -9.10 16.00
N HIS A 40 -0.74 -10.24 16.49
CA HIS A 40 0.26 -11.06 15.78
C HIS A 40 -0.18 -11.43 14.37
N VAL A 41 -1.43 -11.90 14.22
CA VAL A 41 -1.99 -12.27 12.91
C VAL A 41 -1.98 -11.06 11.97
N TRP A 42 -2.34 -9.89 12.48
CA TRP A 42 -2.34 -8.65 11.71
C TRP A 42 -0.92 -8.28 11.24
N TYR A 43 0.08 -8.34 12.13
CA TYR A 43 1.47 -8.04 11.77
C TYR A 43 2.08 -9.03 10.77
N VAL A 44 1.63 -10.28 10.74
CA VAL A 44 2.09 -11.29 9.76
C VAL A 44 1.41 -11.11 8.40
N LEU A 45 0.10 -10.84 8.39
CA LEU A 45 -0.62 -10.63 7.13
C LEU A 45 -0.26 -9.30 6.45
N ARG A 46 0.04 -8.26 7.24
CA ARG A 46 0.25 -6.91 6.71
C ARG A 46 1.36 -6.82 5.65
N PRO A 47 2.58 -7.39 5.84
CA PRO A 47 3.61 -7.38 4.78
C PRO A 47 3.18 -8.06 3.48
N ILE A 48 2.38 -9.13 3.56
CA ILE A 48 1.86 -9.84 2.39
C ILE A 48 0.92 -8.92 1.60
N VAL A 49 -0.04 -8.30 2.30
CA VAL A 49 -0.98 -7.35 1.67
C VAL A 49 -0.25 -6.14 1.09
N SER A 50 0.75 -5.61 1.81
CA SER A 50 1.60 -4.52 1.32
C SER A 50 2.36 -4.88 0.04
N GLY A 51 2.82 -6.13 -0.10
CA GLY A 51 3.42 -6.63 -1.33
C GLY A 51 2.44 -6.65 -2.51
N ILE A 52 1.20 -7.09 -2.27
CA ILE A 52 0.12 -7.04 -3.28
C ILE A 52 -0.14 -5.59 -3.69
N CYS A 53 -0.24 -4.66 -2.74
CA CYS A 53 -0.40 -3.23 -3.03
C CYS A 53 0.74 -2.67 -3.87
N GLY A 54 2.00 -3.09 -3.63
CA GLY A 54 3.14 -2.71 -4.46
C GLY A 54 3.04 -3.19 -5.91
N VAL A 55 2.53 -4.41 -6.14
CA VAL A 55 2.26 -4.93 -7.49
C VAL A 55 1.12 -4.15 -8.16
N VAL A 56 0.05 -3.86 -7.43
CA VAL A 56 -1.09 -3.06 -7.95
C VAL A 56 -0.64 -1.64 -8.30
N ALA A 57 0.19 -1.01 -7.47
CA ALA A 57 0.77 0.31 -7.74
C ALA A 57 1.54 0.32 -9.06
N TYR A 58 2.33 -0.73 -9.34
CA TYR A 58 3.00 -0.89 -10.63
C TYR A 58 2.01 -0.96 -11.81
N LEU A 59 0.91 -1.71 -11.67
CA LEU A 59 -0.10 -1.83 -12.72
C LEU A 59 -0.78 -0.48 -13.01
N PHE A 60 -1.09 0.31 -11.98
CA PHE A 60 -1.73 1.61 -12.14
C PHE A 60 -0.84 2.60 -12.88
N LEU A 61 0.44 2.67 -12.50
CA LEU A 61 1.42 3.50 -13.20
C LEU A 61 1.61 3.07 -14.65
N LYS A 62 1.74 1.76 -14.88
CA LYS A 62 1.96 1.21 -16.22
C LYS A 62 0.74 1.37 -17.14
N ALA A 63 -0.46 1.30 -16.57
CA ALA A 63 -1.70 1.55 -17.29
C ALA A 63 -1.95 3.04 -17.56
N GLY A 64 -1.14 3.95 -17.02
CA GLY A 64 -1.32 5.39 -17.16
C GLY A 64 -2.46 5.96 -16.31
N LEU A 65 -3.01 5.17 -15.36
CA LEU A 65 -4.04 5.63 -14.42
C LEU A 65 -3.49 6.64 -13.42
N ILE A 66 -2.17 6.60 -13.18
CA ILE A 66 -1.44 7.52 -12.33
C ILE A 66 -0.16 7.92 -13.08
N VAL A 67 0.09 9.22 -13.20
CA VAL A 67 1.28 9.75 -13.86
C VAL A 67 2.23 10.29 -12.80
N LEU A 68 3.49 9.85 -12.86
CA LEU A 68 4.56 10.40 -12.05
C LEU A 68 5.32 11.42 -12.89
N ASP A 69 5.54 12.61 -12.32
CA ASP A 69 6.25 13.72 -12.96
C ASP A 69 7.79 13.52 -13.01
N ALA A 70 8.29 12.41 -12.43
CA ALA A 70 9.69 12.05 -12.51
C ALA A 70 10.04 11.68 -13.97
N SER A 71 10.96 12.43 -14.57
CA SER A 71 11.40 12.26 -15.95
C SER A 71 11.77 10.80 -16.24
N GLN A 72 10.93 10.11 -17.02
CA GLN A 72 11.13 8.70 -17.37
C GLN A 72 12.22 8.48 -18.44
N ASN A 73 12.87 9.55 -18.90
CA ASN A 73 13.85 9.55 -20.00
C ASN A 73 15.31 9.34 -19.56
N GLY A 74 15.55 8.92 -18.33
CA GLY A 74 16.86 8.49 -17.85
C GLY A 74 16.72 7.29 -16.93
N SER A 75 17.83 6.68 -16.53
CA SER A 75 17.95 5.56 -15.56
C SER A 75 17.18 5.72 -14.24
N GLY A 76 16.51 6.87 -14.02
CA GLY A 76 15.55 7.18 -12.96
C GLY A 76 14.13 6.60 -13.11
N GLY A 77 13.71 6.18 -14.31
CA GLY A 77 12.32 5.79 -14.59
C GLY A 77 11.76 4.68 -13.68
N ASP A 78 12.58 3.67 -13.37
CA ASP A 78 12.18 2.54 -12.52
C ASP A 78 12.02 2.93 -11.04
N TYR A 79 12.72 3.97 -10.57
CA TYR A 79 12.67 4.40 -9.17
C TYR A 79 11.35 5.06 -8.80
N GLY A 80 10.69 5.74 -9.75
CA GLY A 80 9.34 6.27 -9.54
C GLY A 80 8.33 5.15 -9.23
N TYR A 81 8.39 4.05 -9.97
CA TYR A 81 7.55 2.87 -9.73
C TYR A 81 7.84 2.26 -8.35
N MET A 82 9.11 2.15 -7.97
CA MET A 82 9.50 1.58 -6.67
C MET A 82 9.09 2.50 -5.52
N ALA A 83 9.30 3.81 -5.62
CA ALA A 83 8.90 4.78 -4.59
C ALA A 83 7.38 4.78 -4.38
N PHE A 84 6.61 4.79 -5.46
CA PHE A 84 5.15 4.72 -5.37
C PHE A 84 4.68 3.38 -4.77
N ALA A 85 5.29 2.25 -5.17
CA ALA A 85 5.01 0.95 -4.59
C ALA A 85 5.35 0.88 -3.09
N PHE A 86 6.41 1.56 -2.65
CA PHE A 86 6.75 1.67 -1.22
C PHE A 86 5.65 2.39 -0.45
N PHE A 87 5.17 3.54 -0.93
CA PHE A 87 4.09 4.29 -0.28
C PHE A 87 2.78 3.49 -0.25
N ALA A 88 2.46 2.78 -1.34
CA ALA A 88 1.32 1.87 -1.40
C ALA A 88 1.40 0.76 -0.34
N GLY A 89 2.58 0.15 -0.18
CA GLY A 89 2.81 -0.88 0.84
C GLY A 89 2.86 -0.35 2.27
N LEU A 90 3.41 0.85 2.48
CA LEU A 90 3.50 1.50 3.78
C LEU A 90 2.12 1.84 4.35
N ASN A 91 1.20 2.31 3.50
CA ASN A 91 -0.13 2.76 3.91
C ASN A 91 -1.24 2.09 3.10
N VAL A 92 -1.36 0.76 3.29
CA VAL A 92 -2.31 -0.11 2.59
C VAL A 92 -3.75 0.43 2.65
N ASP A 93 -4.21 0.86 3.82
CA ASP A 93 -5.63 1.21 4.01
C ASP A 93 -6.00 2.45 3.18
N LYS A 94 -5.15 3.49 3.22
CA LYS A 94 -5.36 4.70 2.39
C LYS A 94 -5.16 4.40 0.91
N PHE A 95 -4.23 3.53 0.56
CA PHE A 95 -3.99 3.16 -0.84
C PHE A 95 -5.17 2.38 -1.44
N VAL A 96 -5.73 1.41 -0.71
CA VAL A 96 -6.93 0.65 -1.12
C VAL A 96 -8.12 1.59 -1.26
N GLY A 97 -8.36 2.49 -0.29
CA GLY A 97 -9.41 3.50 -0.41
C GLY A 97 -9.27 4.35 -1.67
N LYS A 98 -8.03 4.73 -2.02
CA LYS A 98 -7.77 5.49 -3.25
C LYS A 98 -8.03 4.68 -4.53
N ILE A 99 -7.73 3.39 -4.52
CA ILE A 99 -8.07 2.49 -5.64
C ILE A 99 -9.59 2.41 -5.82
N GLU A 100 -10.35 2.29 -4.73
CA GLU A 100 -11.81 2.28 -4.81
C GLU A 100 -12.37 3.60 -5.35
N ASP A 101 -11.81 4.75 -4.95
CA ASP A 101 -12.18 6.06 -5.51
C ASP A 101 -11.94 6.11 -7.02
N VAL A 102 -10.80 5.60 -7.49
CA VAL A 102 -10.48 5.51 -8.92
C VAL A 102 -11.45 4.56 -9.64
N GLY A 103 -11.77 3.42 -9.01
CA GLY A 103 -12.71 2.44 -9.53
C GLY A 103 -14.12 3.02 -9.70
N MET A 104 -14.58 3.77 -8.71
CA MET A 104 -15.85 4.51 -8.77
C MET A 104 -15.83 5.58 -9.86
N ALA A 105 -14.78 6.40 -9.94
CA ALA A 105 -14.71 7.50 -10.88
C ALA A 105 -14.63 7.05 -12.35
N ILE A 106 -13.92 5.94 -12.63
CA ILE A 106 -13.68 5.47 -14.00
C ILE A 106 -14.74 4.45 -14.43
N PHE A 107 -15.12 3.55 -13.53
CA PHE A 107 -15.96 2.39 -13.87
C PHE A 107 -17.34 2.41 -13.21
N GLY A 108 -17.64 3.39 -12.34
CA GLY A 108 -18.89 3.45 -11.59
C GLY A 108 -19.03 2.33 -10.54
N ILE A 109 -17.93 1.69 -10.15
CA ILE A 109 -17.95 0.59 -9.17
C ILE A 109 -18.14 1.18 -7.77
N GLU A 110 -19.17 0.74 -7.05
CA GLU A 110 -19.40 1.14 -5.67
C GLU A 110 -18.27 0.69 -4.74
N LYS A 111 -17.94 1.52 -3.73
CA LYS A 111 -16.96 1.20 -2.69
C LYS A 111 -17.32 -0.08 -1.94
N SER A 112 -16.30 -0.82 -1.49
CA SER A 112 -16.50 -2.09 -0.82
C SER A 112 -17.21 -1.93 0.53
N ARG A 113 -17.88 -3.00 0.99
CA ARG A 113 -18.51 -3.02 2.32
C ARG A 113 -17.49 -2.79 3.43
N THR A 114 -16.28 -3.30 3.27
CA THR A 114 -15.15 -3.11 4.19
C THR A 114 -14.71 -1.66 4.31
N ALA A 115 -14.80 -0.86 3.23
CA ALA A 115 -14.52 0.57 3.29
C ALA A 115 -15.63 1.36 4.02
N ARG A 116 -16.90 0.98 3.82
CA ARG A 116 -18.05 1.64 4.46
C ARG A 116 -18.12 1.45 5.98
N SER A 117 -17.64 0.32 6.49
CA SER A 117 -17.68 0.03 7.93
C SER A 117 -16.71 0.87 8.77
N GLY A 118 -15.64 1.41 8.19
CA GLY A 118 -14.66 2.25 8.91
C GLY A 118 -15.11 3.70 9.12
N ASP A 119 -15.99 4.23 8.26
CA ASP A 119 -16.42 5.64 8.28
C ASP A 119 -17.45 5.92 9.41
N ASN A 120 -18.25 4.90 9.77
CA ASN A 120 -19.27 5.02 10.82
C ASN A 120 -18.71 4.94 12.26
N SER A 121 -17.47 4.48 12.47
CA SER A 121 -16.86 4.42 13.81
C SER A 121 -16.21 5.73 14.25
N ASP A 122 -15.89 6.64 13.33
CA ASP A 122 -15.29 7.95 13.64
C ASP A 122 -16.36 9.04 13.92
N GLN A 123 -17.65 8.69 13.86
CA GLN A 123 -18.78 9.59 14.13
C GLN A 123 -19.44 9.41 15.51
N LYS A 124 -18.79 8.69 16.44
CA LYS A 124 -19.36 8.41 17.77
C LYS A 124 -18.48 8.88 18.92
#